data_AF-A0A1V4TZL0-F1
#
_entry.id   AF-A0A1V4TZL0-F1
#
_cell.length_a   1.000
_cell.length_b   1.000
_cell.length_c   1.000
_cell.angle_alpha   90.00
_cell.angle_beta   90.00
_cell.angle_gamma   90.00
#
_symmetry.space_group_name_H-M   'P 1'
#
loop_
_entity.id
_entity.type
_entity.pdbx_description
1 polymer ?
#
loop_
_entity_poly.entity_id
_entity_poly.type
_entity_poly.pdbx_seq_one_letter_code
_entity_poly.pdbx_strand_id
1 'polypeptide(L)' 'MRTVRSCEKCGHQFPQRTRGWNAVDVRYERCPQCGHENGYESDLYRWLRRRRERKEQGKAQRSDKA' A
#
# COMPACT_ATOMS: atom_id res chain seq x y z
N MET A 1 -12.75 -11.26 -0.71
CA MET A 1 -11.75 -11.76 -1.67
C MET A 1 -10.50 -10.89 -1.54
N ARG A 2 -9.29 -11.47 -1.42
CA ARG A 2 -8.06 -10.66 -1.51
C ARG A 2 -7.79 -10.35 -2.97
N THR A 3 -7.46 -9.09 -3.24
CA THR A 3 -7.18 -8.58 -4.57
C THR A 3 -5.92 -9.26 -5.12
N VAL A 4 -6.04 -9.91 -6.27
CA VAL A 4 -4.88 -10.37 -7.04
C VAL A 4 -4.07 -9.12 -7.41
N ARG A 5 -2.75 -9.14 -7.15
CA ARG A 5 -1.87 -8.05 -7.59
C ARG A 5 -1.57 -8.22 -9.08
N SER A 6 -1.70 -7.15 -9.84
CA SER A 6 -1.40 -7.11 -11.27
C SER A 6 -0.50 -5.93 -11.60
N CYS A 7 0.52 -6.14 -12.42
CA CYS A 7 1.46 -5.11 -12.83
C CYS A 7 0.72 -3.89 -13.41
N GLU A 8 1.07 -2.69 -12.93
CA GLU A 8 0.45 -1.42 -13.33
C GLU A 8 0.69 -1.08 -14.81
N LYS A 9 1.75 -1.65 -15.41
CA LYS A 9 2.10 -1.41 -16.82
C LYS A 9 1.58 -2.46 -17.79
N CYS A 10 1.73 -3.74 -17.47
CA CYS A 10 1.43 -4.83 -18.43
C CYS A 10 0.30 -5.76 -17.99
N GLY A 11 -0.30 -5.55 -16.81
CA GLY A 11 -1.41 -6.38 -16.31
C GLY A 11 -1.00 -7.78 -15.84
N HIS A 12 0.29 -8.12 -15.88
CA HIS A 12 0.79 -9.41 -15.40
C HIS A 12 0.36 -9.69 -13.96
N GLN A 13 -0.29 -10.82 -13.72
CA GLN A 13 -0.76 -11.22 -12.39
C GLN A 13 0.35 -11.88 -11.59
N PHE A 14 0.63 -11.34 -10.40
CA PHE A 14 1.60 -11.91 -9.49
C PHE A 14 1.01 -13.10 -8.72
N PRO A 15 1.82 -14.14 -8.42
CA PRO A 15 1.36 -15.27 -7.62
C PRO A 15 0.94 -14.79 -6.23
N GLN A 16 -0.17 -15.34 -5.72
CA GLN A 16 -0.62 -15.01 -4.37
C GLN A 16 0.40 -15.51 -3.33
N ARG A 17 0.93 -14.59 -2.51
CA ARG A 17 1.80 -14.96 -1.39
C ARG A 17 0.94 -15.41 -0.20
N THR A 18 1.10 -16.66 0.21
CA THR A 18 0.55 -17.19 1.47
C THR A 18 1.34 -16.61 2.65
N ARG A 19 0.61 -16.02 3.61
CA ARG A 19 1.08 -15.07 4.63
C ARG A 19 2.17 -15.61 5.58
N GLY A 20 3.09 -14.71 5.94
CA GLY A 20 3.43 -14.43 7.34
C GLY A 20 2.92 -13.03 7.72
N TRP A 21 2.81 -12.71 9.02
CA TRP A 21 2.44 -11.37 9.53
C TRP A 21 3.40 -10.26 9.06
N ASN A 22 4.58 -10.63 8.59
CA ASN A 22 5.58 -9.80 7.93
C ASN A 22 5.51 -9.89 6.40
N ALA A 23 4.32 -9.91 5.80
CA ALA A 23 4.17 -9.54 4.40
C ALA A 23 4.39 -8.02 4.28
N VAL A 24 5.62 -7.59 4.58
CA VAL A 24 6.17 -6.29 4.26
C VAL A 24 6.35 -6.34 2.74
N ASP A 25 5.24 -6.23 2.02
CA ASP A 25 5.28 -6.10 0.58
C ASP A 25 6.00 -4.79 0.29
N VAL A 26 7.23 -5.01 -0.19
CA VAL A 26 8.21 -4.02 -0.57
C VAL A 26 7.54 -3.06 -1.55
N ARG A 27 7.72 -1.77 -1.30
CA ARG A 27 7.15 -0.62 -2.04
C ARG A 27 7.38 -0.64 -3.56
N TYR A 28 8.14 -1.60 -4.07
CA TYR A 28 8.71 -1.65 -5.41
C TYR A 28 8.85 -3.12 -5.86
N GLU A 29 7.74 -3.80 -6.19
CA GLU A 29 7.80 -5.13 -6.82
C GLU A 29 8.07 -4.95 -8.31
N ARG A 30 9.28 -5.29 -8.77
CA ARG A 30 9.64 -5.20 -10.19
C ARG A 30 8.97 -6.34 -10.97
N CYS A 31 8.23 -6.01 -12.02
CA CYS A 31 7.56 -6.97 -12.87
C CYS A 31 8.60 -7.84 -13.61
N PRO A 32 8.53 -9.18 -13.51
CA PRO A 32 9.46 -10.06 -14.19
C PRO A 32 9.26 -10.07 -15.72
N GLN A 33 8.08 -9.69 -16.21
CA GLN A 33 7.78 -9.68 -17.65
C GLN A 33 8.19 -8.40 -18.36
N CYS A 34 7.86 -7.24 -17.78
CA CYS A 34 8.09 -5.95 -18.45
C CYS A 34 9.15 -5.08 -17.76
N GLY A 35 9.73 -5.55 -16.64
CA GLY A 35 10.75 -4.84 -15.89
C GLY A 35 10.28 -3.58 -15.17
N HIS A 36 8.97 -3.28 -15.18
CA HIS A 36 8.39 -2.10 -14.54
C HIS A 36 8.38 -2.24 -13.02
N GLU A 37 8.69 -1.15 -12.32
CA GLU A 37 8.70 -1.09 -10.86
C GLU A 37 7.31 -0.69 -10.35
N ASN A 38 6.61 -1.59 -9.67
CA ASN A 38 5.24 -1.35 -9.21
C ASN A 38 5.23 -0.77 -7.79
N GLY A 39 4.44 0.29 -7.58
CA GLY A 39 4.33 1.03 -6.33
C GLY A 39 3.36 0.43 -5.31
N TYR A 40 3.40 -0.89 -5.06
CA TYR A 40 2.45 -1.50 -4.13
C TYR A 40 2.74 -1.13 -2.68
N GLU A 41 1.77 -0.53 -2.03
CA GLU A 41 1.83 -0.27 -0.60
C GLU A 41 1.16 -1.39 0.19
N SER A 42 1.86 -1.90 1.21
CA SER A 42 1.29 -2.89 2.13
C SER A 42 0.09 -2.34 2.90
N ASP A 43 -0.83 -3.22 3.27
CA ASP A 43 -2.02 -2.85 4.06
C ASP A 43 -1.63 -2.20 5.40
N LEU A 44 -0.49 -2.59 5.98
CA LEU A 44 0.05 -1.98 7.20
C LEU A 44 0.46 -0.52 6.96
N TYR A 45 1.22 -0.23 5.91
CA TYR A 45 1.62 1.15 5.60
C TYR A 45 0.41 2.01 5.21
N ARG A 46 -0.54 1.45 4.45
CA ARG A 46 -1.82 2.11 4.17
C ARG A 46 -2.56 2.46 5.45
N TRP A 47 -2.65 1.54 6.42
CA TRP A 47 -3.29 1.79 7.70
C TRP A 47 -2.57 2.86 8.52
N LEU A 48 -1.23 2.80 8.59
CA LEU A 48 -0.41 3.79 9.29
C LEU A 48 -0.58 5.18 8.69
N ARG A 49 -0.56 5.32 7.36
CA ARG A 49 -0.78 6.59 6.67
C ARG A 49 -2.17 7.16 7.00
N ARG A 50 -3.23 6.37 6.82
CA ARG A 50 -4.60 6.79 7.15
C ARG A 50 -4.76 7.16 8.63
N ARG A 51 -4.08 6.44 9.53
CA ARG A 51 -4.08 6.76 10.97
C ARG A 51 -3.40 8.10 11.25
N ARG A 52 -2.29 8.39 10.57
CA ARG A 52 -1.59 9.68 10.70
C ARG A 52 -2.44 10.83 10.17
N GLU A 53 -3.00 10.70 8.96
CA GLU A 53 -3.87 11.70 8.34
C GLU A 53 -5.06 12.05 9.25
N ARG A 54 -5.73 11.04 9.82
CA ARG A 54 -6.82 11.28 10.79
C ARG A 54 -6.37 12.03 12.05
N LYS A 55 -5.16 11.74 12.55
CA LYS A 55 -4.60 12.44 13.71
C LYS A 55 -4.28 13.90 13.39
N GLU A 56 -3.80 14.18 12.17
CA GLU A 56 -3.50 15.53 11.71
C GLU A 56 -4.77 16.35 11.46
N GLN A 57 -5.81 15.75 10.86
CA GLN A 57 -7.13 16.38 10.69
C GLN A 57 -7.79 16.72 12.02
N GLY A 58 -7.69 15.84 13.03
CA GLY A 58 -8.21 16.11 14.37
C GLY A 58 -7.42 17.19 15.13
N LYS A 59 -6.15 17.43 14.76
CA LYS A 59 -5.37 18.56 15.29
C LYS A 59 -5.76 19.86 14.61
N ALA A 60 -5.87 19.88 13.28
CA ALA A 60 -6.27 21.06 12.52
C ALA A 60 -7.65 21.59 12.98
N GLN A 61 -8.64 20.70 13.14
CA GLN A 61 -9.98 21.08 13.62
C GLN A 61 -10.03 21.59 15.07
N ARG A 62 -9.01 21.28 15.90
CA ARG A 62 -8.89 21.83 17.26
C ARG A 62 -8.22 23.19 17.26
N SER A 63 -7.36 23.47 16.29
CA SER A 63 -6.71 24.78 16.12
C SER A 63 -7.69 25.85 15.61
N ASP A 64 -8.67 25.48 14.79
CA ASP A 64 -9.71 26.40 14.27
C ASP A 64 -10.83 26.74 15.29
N LYS A 65 -10.84 26.10 16.47
CA LYS A 65 -11.83 26.33 17.54
C LYS A 65 -11.27 27.04 18.77
N ALA A 66 -10.00 27.45 18.73
CA ALA A 66 -9.34 28.25 19.77
C ALA A 66 -9.21 29.70 19.29
#